data_AF-A0A1X7NTF6-F1
#
_entry.id   AF-A0A1X7NTF6-F1
#
_cell.length_a   1.000
_cell.length_b   1.000
_cell.length_c   1.000
_cell.angle_alpha   90.00
_cell.angle_beta   90.00
_cell.angle_gamma   90.00
#
_symmetry.space_group_name_H-M   'P 1'
#
loop_
_entity.id
_entity.type
_entity.pdbx_description
1 polymer ?
#
loop_
_entity_poly.entity_id
_entity_poly.type
_entity_poly.pdbx_seq_one_letter_code
_entity_poly.pdbx_strand_id
1 'polypeptide(L)'
;MQTALPSSTALGMAALLPHQQLAIESTGEVRVNGLSTESIVKRNEVLQKNSSDKALAISYDAVNQLSRDELRSEFSGKKVIYLYHNRIDAIGDQRITENDVFAAVEETLQQLKRLFIRLTTEVSAAQLFVTADHGFLYSRSTIQSTEKVQLITELKGTSYNKRFILSEQENPTQTGLSFSLANQISTNRHVLIPRGINRFSLAGGGYQYVHGGHLPQETMVPLLKIKMVRGRNDIPQVTVNLLSQTKR
;
A
#
# COMPACT_ATOMS: atom_id res chain seq x y z
N MET A 1 8.29 -6.83 -5.98
CA MET A 1 8.25 -5.49 -6.58
C MET A 1 8.79 -4.50 -5.56
N GLN A 2 9.27 -3.35 -6.01
CA GLN A 2 9.69 -2.27 -5.13
C GLN A 2 8.70 -1.12 -5.25
N THR A 3 8.26 -0.55 -4.14
CA THR A 3 7.37 0.62 -4.13
C THR A 3 8.14 1.89 -4.45
N ALA A 4 7.42 2.95 -4.85
CA ALA A 4 7.96 4.30 -4.85
C ALA A 4 8.21 4.80 -3.42
N LEU A 5 9.00 5.87 -3.28
CA LEU A 5 9.16 6.62 -2.05
C LEU A 5 8.33 7.91 -2.08
N PRO A 6 7.73 8.33 -0.95
CA PRO A 6 7.56 7.53 0.27
C PRO A 6 6.68 6.29 0.01
N SER A 7 6.93 5.18 0.72
CA SER A 7 6.13 3.96 0.62
C SER A 7 4.78 4.12 1.34
N SER A 8 3.99 5.10 0.91
CA SER A 8 2.73 5.50 1.51
C SER A 8 1.55 4.92 0.75
N THR A 9 0.41 4.79 1.41
CA THR A 9 -0.86 4.30 0.84
C THR A 9 -1.24 5.11 -0.40
N ALA A 10 -1.23 6.44 -0.29
CA ALA A 10 -1.63 7.33 -1.38
C ALA A 10 -0.75 7.14 -2.63
N LEU A 11 0.57 7.08 -2.47
CA LEU A 11 1.49 6.93 -3.60
C LEU A 11 1.50 5.50 -4.14
N GLY A 12 1.53 4.50 -3.26
CA GLY A 12 1.55 3.09 -3.63
C GLY A 12 0.28 2.67 -4.37
N MET A 13 -0.91 3.05 -3.89
CA MET A 13 -2.17 2.75 -4.59
C MET A 13 -2.23 3.44 -5.96
N ALA A 14 -1.77 4.68 -6.06
CA ALA A 14 -1.75 5.42 -7.32
C ALA A 14 -0.77 4.81 -8.34
N ALA A 15 0.42 4.38 -7.88
CA ALA A 15 1.43 3.75 -8.72
C ALA A 15 0.98 2.42 -9.33
N LEU A 16 0.01 1.74 -8.72
CA LEU A 16 -0.56 0.50 -9.24
C LEU A 16 -1.62 0.72 -10.33
N LEU A 17 -2.12 1.94 -10.52
CA LEU A 17 -3.05 2.24 -11.61
C LEU A 17 -2.31 2.36 -12.94
N PRO A 18 -2.94 2.06 -14.09
CA PRO A 18 -2.35 2.34 -15.39
C PRO A 18 -2.14 3.85 -15.58
N HIS A 19 -0.92 4.27 -15.88
CA HIS A 19 -0.55 5.68 -15.97
C HIS A 19 0.58 5.94 -16.97
N GLN A 20 0.67 7.20 -17.40
CA GLN A 20 1.83 7.74 -18.14
C GLN A 20 2.65 8.67 -17.23
N GLN A 21 1.98 9.33 -16.30
CA GLN A 21 2.55 10.27 -15.34
C GLN A 21 1.93 10.05 -13.96
N LEU A 22 2.80 9.97 -12.95
CA LEU A 22 2.46 9.97 -11.54
C LEU A 22 3.07 11.23 -10.91
N ALA A 23 2.30 11.98 -10.12
CA ALA A 23 2.73 13.26 -9.56
C ALA A 23 2.28 13.42 -8.10
N ILE A 24 3.01 14.25 -7.36
CA ILE A 24 2.63 14.72 -6.02
C ILE A 24 2.57 16.23 -6.05
N GLU A 25 1.39 16.77 -5.77
CA GLU A 25 1.10 18.21 -5.73
C GLU A 25 1.72 18.88 -4.49
N SER A 26 1.69 20.21 -4.45
CA SER A 26 2.19 20.98 -3.30
C SER A 26 1.47 20.70 -2.00
N THR A 27 0.21 20.30 -2.08
CA THR A 27 -0.62 19.87 -0.96
C THR A 27 -0.27 18.48 -0.44
N GLY A 28 0.54 17.71 -1.16
CA GLY A 28 0.80 16.29 -0.91
C GLY A 28 -0.23 15.35 -1.56
N GLU A 29 -1.22 15.88 -2.29
CA GLU A 29 -2.15 15.06 -3.07
C GLU A 29 -1.40 14.30 -4.17
N VAL A 30 -1.69 13.01 -4.30
CA VAL A 30 -1.15 12.16 -5.36
C VAL A 30 -2.11 12.15 -6.55
N ARG A 31 -1.56 12.33 -7.75
CA ARG A 31 -2.32 12.36 -9.01
C ARG A 31 -1.75 11.44 -10.06
N VAL A 32 -2.65 10.82 -10.82
CA VAL A 32 -2.33 10.01 -12.00
C VAL A 32 -2.86 10.70 -13.23
N ASN A 33 -1.97 11.06 -14.17
CA ASN A 33 -2.32 11.79 -15.39
C ASN A 33 -3.19 13.04 -15.09
N GLY A 34 -2.85 13.77 -14.02
CA GLY A 34 -3.57 14.96 -13.54
C GLY A 34 -4.87 14.68 -12.76
N LEU A 35 -5.31 13.44 -12.68
CA LEU A 35 -6.53 13.03 -11.96
C LEU A 35 -6.20 12.62 -10.51
N SER A 36 -7.08 13.00 -9.59
CA SER A 36 -6.99 12.61 -8.18
C SER A 36 -7.11 11.08 -8.00
N THR A 37 -6.50 10.54 -6.95
CA THR A 37 -6.59 9.11 -6.57
C THR A 37 -7.04 8.90 -5.13
N GLU A 38 -7.51 9.94 -4.43
CA GLU A 38 -7.77 9.91 -2.99
C GLU A 38 -8.87 8.93 -2.57
N SER A 39 -9.85 8.67 -3.44
CA SER A 39 -10.95 7.75 -3.16
C SER A 39 -11.02 6.62 -4.18
N ILE A 40 -11.70 5.54 -3.82
CA ILE A 40 -11.93 4.42 -4.75
C ILE A 40 -12.72 4.85 -5.99
N VAL A 41 -13.64 5.81 -5.85
CA VAL A 41 -14.39 6.41 -6.96
C VAL A 41 -13.43 7.10 -7.92
N LYS A 42 -12.51 7.90 -7.38
CA LYS A 42 -11.49 8.59 -8.18
C LYS A 42 -10.51 7.61 -8.83
N ARG A 43 -10.07 6.59 -8.11
CA ARG A 43 -9.25 5.49 -8.68
C ARG A 43 -9.99 4.72 -9.77
N ASN A 44 -11.30 4.54 -9.65
CA ASN A 44 -12.14 3.95 -10.69
C ASN A 44 -12.18 4.83 -11.96
N GLU A 45 -12.35 6.15 -11.80
CA GLU A 45 -12.30 7.11 -12.91
C GLU A 45 -10.95 7.04 -13.64
N VAL A 46 -9.84 7.01 -12.90
CA VAL A 46 -8.49 6.86 -13.45
C VAL A 46 -8.35 5.53 -14.19
N LEU A 47 -8.74 4.42 -13.56
CA LEU A 47 -8.63 3.09 -14.15
C LEU A 47 -9.42 2.99 -15.46
N GLN A 48 -10.65 3.51 -15.50
CA GLN A 48 -11.50 3.47 -16.70
C GLN A 48 -10.98 4.36 -17.83
N LYS A 49 -10.39 5.52 -17.51
CA LYS A 49 -9.81 6.42 -18.52
C LYS A 49 -8.52 5.90 -19.14
N ASN A 50 -7.74 5.13 -18.37
CA ASN A 50 -6.41 4.67 -18.79
C ASN A 50 -6.34 3.19 -19.20
N SER A 51 -7.46 2.46 -19.10
CA SER A 51 -7.56 1.08 -19.57
C SER A 51 -8.15 1.02 -20.97
N SER A 52 -7.59 0.15 -21.83
CA SER A 52 -8.18 -0.16 -23.15
C SER A 52 -9.46 -0.99 -23.05
N ASP A 53 -9.65 -1.68 -21.92
CA ASP A 53 -10.79 -2.55 -21.67
C ASP A 53 -11.70 -2.01 -20.57
N LYS A 54 -12.96 -2.48 -20.55
CA LYS A 54 -13.89 -2.19 -19.46
C LYS A 54 -13.29 -2.64 -18.13
N ALA A 55 -13.17 -1.70 -17.21
CA ALA A 55 -12.54 -1.91 -15.92
C ALA A 55 -13.38 -1.40 -14.74
N LEU A 56 -13.08 -1.90 -13.55
CA LEU A 56 -13.74 -1.52 -12.29
C LEU A 56 -12.75 -1.52 -11.13
N ALA A 57 -12.79 -0.48 -10.31
CA ALA A 57 -12.25 -0.48 -8.96
C ALA A 57 -13.39 -0.62 -7.95
N ILE A 58 -13.28 -1.60 -7.06
CA ILE A 58 -14.30 -1.92 -6.04
C ILE A 58 -13.64 -2.31 -4.71
N SER A 59 -14.31 -2.04 -3.58
CA SER A 59 -13.78 -2.44 -2.27
C SER A 59 -14.12 -3.90 -1.97
N TYR A 60 -13.30 -4.51 -1.13
CA TYR A 60 -13.58 -5.83 -0.56
C TYR A 60 -14.95 -5.85 0.14
N ASP A 61 -15.27 -4.83 0.93
CA ASP A 61 -16.53 -4.76 1.67
C ASP A 61 -17.74 -4.69 0.74
N ALA A 62 -17.66 -3.91 -0.34
CA ALA A 62 -18.72 -3.84 -1.34
C ALA A 62 -18.92 -5.21 -2.01
N VAL A 63 -17.83 -5.87 -2.43
CA VAL A 63 -17.91 -7.23 -2.98
C VAL A 63 -18.55 -8.19 -1.98
N ASN A 64 -18.17 -8.11 -0.70
CA ASN A 64 -18.68 -9.00 0.35
C ASN A 64 -20.18 -8.81 0.63
N GLN A 65 -20.73 -7.63 0.35
CA GLN A 65 -22.16 -7.32 0.52
C GLN A 65 -23.03 -7.75 -0.67
N LEU A 66 -22.47 -7.91 -1.86
CA LEU A 66 -23.22 -8.35 -3.04
C LEU A 66 -23.68 -9.79 -2.86
N SER A 67 -24.89 -10.11 -3.34
CA SER A 67 -25.30 -11.48 -3.62
C SER A 67 -24.53 -12.07 -4.81
N ARG A 68 -24.68 -13.37 -5.05
CA ARG A 68 -24.05 -14.06 -6.19
C ARG A 68 -24.46 -13.45 -7.54
N ASP A 69 -25.74 -13.11 -7.70
CA ASP A 69 -26.25 -12.60 -8.97
C ASP A 69 -25.89 -11.13 -9.19
N GLU A 70 -25.89 -10.33 -8.13
CA GLU A 70 -25.38 -8.96 -8.17
C GLU A 70 -23.88 -8.94 -8.48
N LEU A 71 -23.07 -9.82 -7.86
CA LEU A 71 -21.64 -9.93 -8.15
C LEU A 71 -21.38 -10.25 -9.62
N ARG A 72 -22.15 -11.19 -10.19
CA ARG A 72 -22.06 -11.55 -11.61
C ARG A 72 -22.46 -10.41 -12.52
N SER A 73 -23.55 -9.73 -12.21
CA SER A 73 -24.01 -8.56 -12.94
C SER A 73 -22.96 -7.46 -12.90
N GLU A 74 -22.43 -7.16 -11.71
CA GLU A 74 -21.40 -6.16 -11.50
C GLU A 74 -20.13 -6.51 -12.28
N PHE A 75 -19.70 -7.77 -12.33
CA PHE A 75 -18.45 -8.14 -12.99
C PHE A 75 -18.62 -8.39 -14.50
N SER A 76 -19.86 -8.46 -14.99
CA SER A 76 -20.16 -8.80 -16.38
C SER A 76 -19.52 -7.83 -17.38
N GLY A 77 -18.80 -8.38 -18.36
CA GLY A 77 -18.15 -7.63 -19.43
C GLY A 77 -16.92 -6.83 -19.01
N LYS A 78 -16.52 -6.86 -17.72
CA LYS A 78 -15.32 -6.20 -17.21
C LYS A 78 -14.13 -7.16 -17.32
N LYS A 79 -13.04 -6.73 -17.97
CA LYS A 79 -11.84 -7.56 -18.15
C LYS A 79 -10.79 -7.31 -17.08
N VAL A 80 -10.83 -6.15 -16.43
CA VAL A 80 -9.85 -5.74 -15.42
C VAL A 80 -10.61 -5.25 -14.19
N ILE A 81 -10.39 -5.89 -13.04
CA ILE A 81 -11.07 -5.54 -11.79
C ILE A 81 -10.01 -5.36 -10.69
N TYR A 82 -9.94 -4.15 -10.15
CA TYR A 82 -9.11 -3.79 -9.01
C TYR A 82 -9.95 -3.91 -7.74
N LEU A 83 -9.57 -4.82 -6.85
CA LEU A 83 -10.25 -5.03 -5.58
C LEU A 83 -9.36 -4.51 -4.45
N TYR A 84 -9.88 -3.55 -3.68
CA TYR A 84 -9.14 -2.91 -2.59
C TYR A 84 -9.53 -3.48 -1.23
N HIS A 85 -8.54 -3.89 -0.46
CA HIS A 85 -8.69 -4.44 0.89
C HIS A 85 -7.86 -3.60 1.85
N ASN A 86 -8.44 -3.17 2.98
CA ASN A 86 -7.86 -2.13 3.84
C ASN A 86 -7.80 -2.50 5.33
N ARG A 87 -7.96 -3.79 5.68
CA ARG A 87 -8.13 -4.17 7.09
C ARG A 87 -6.90 -3.89 7.94
N ILE A 88 -5.71 -4.14 7.41
CA ILE A 88 -4.44 -3.99 8.14
C ILE A 88 -4.22 -2.50 8.49
N ASP A 89 -4.23 -1.61 7.51
CA ASP A 89 -4.04 -0.17 7.72
C ASP A 89 -5.15 0.45 8.58
N ALA A 90 -6.42 0.06 8.34
CA ALA A 90 -7.55 0.55 9.15
C ALA A 90 -7.39 0.27 10.65
N ILE A 91 -6.70 -0.82 11.00
CA ILE A 91 -6.37 -1.18 12.39
C ILE A 91 -5.03 -0.58 12.82
N GLY A 92 -4.02 -0.60 11.96
CA GLY A 92 -2.66 -0.16 12.23
C GLY A 92 -2.53 1.34 12.44
N ASP A 93 -3.19 2.17 11.62
CA ASP A 93 -2.98 3.62 11.63
C ASP A 93 -3.59 4.32 12.85
N GLN A 94 -4.55 3.66 13.52
CA GLN A 94 -5.21 4.21 14.69
C GLN A 94 -4.46 3.83 15.96
N ARG A 95 -4.04 4.85 16.72
CA ARG A 95 -3.32 4.68 18.00
C ARG A 95 -4.00 3.71 18.97
N ILE A 96 -5.33 3.66 18.97
CA ILE A 96 -6.10 2.82 19.89
C ILE A 96 -6.12 1.34 19.49
N THR A 97 -5.88 1.02 18.21
CA THR A 97 -5.95 -0.35 17.68
C THR A 97 -4.63 -0.84 17.07
N GLU A 98 -3.59 0.00 17.00
CA GLU A 98 -2.32 -0.33 16.33
C GLU A 98 -1.65 -1.61 16.85
N ASN A 99 -1.93 -1.99 18.10
CA ASN A 99 -1.41 -3.22 18.70
C ASN A 99 -2.14 -4.50 18.26
N ASP A 100 -3.30 -4.38 17.61
CA ASP A 100 -4.08 -5.49 17.09
C ASP A 100 -3.71 -5.85 15.64
N VAL A 101 -2.67 -5.22 15.08
CA VAL A 101 -2.30 -5.41 13.67
C VAL A 101 -2.00 -6.86 13.30
N PHE A 102 -1.42 -7.66 14.21
CA PHE A 102 -1.18 -9.09 13.97
C PHE A 102 -2.49 -9.87 13.84
N ALA A 103 -3.49 -9.55 14.66
CA ALA A 103 -4.82 -10.12 14.51
C ALA A 103 -5.48 -9.65 13.20
N ALA A 104 -5.29 -8.38 12.82
CA ALA A 104 -5.77 -7.85 11.55
C ALA A 104 -5.12 -8.52 10.33
N VAL A 105 -3.84 -8.89 10.41
CA VAL A 105 -3.14 -9.67 9.38
C VAL A 105 -3.76 -11.05 9.24
N GLU A 106 -3.97 -11.77 10.35
CA GLU A 106 -4.58 -13.10 10.30
C GLU A 106 -6.02 -13.07 9.77
N GLU A 107 -6.80 -12.09 10.20
CA GLU A 107 -8.14 -11.88 9.68
C GLU A 107 -8.11 -11.58 8.17
N THR A 108 -7.19 -10.74 7.72
CA THR A 108 -6.99 -10.42 6.30
C THR A 108 -6.67 -11.67 5.49
N LEU A 109 -5.80 -12.56 5.99
CA LEU A 109 -5.50 -13.83 5.31
C LEU A 109 -6.75 -14.71 5.18
N GLN A 110 -7.59 -14.78 6.21
CA GLN A 110 -8.85 -15.53 6.14
C GLN A 110 -9.86 -14.88 5.16
N GLN A 111 -9.96 -13.56 5.17
CA GLN A 111 -10.81 -12.80 4.26
C GLN A 111 -10.38 -13.01 2.79
N LEU A 112 -9.08 -12.94 2.50
CA LEU A 112 -8.53 -13.20 1.16
C LEU A 112 -8.79 -14.64 0.70
N LYS A 113 -8.64 -15.64 1.58
CA LYS A 113 -8.96 -17.05 1.25
C LYS A 113 -10.43 -17.20 0.83
N ARG A 114 -11.36 -16.65 1.61
CA ARG A 114 -12.80 -16.68 1.28
C ARG A 114 -13.09 -15.94 -0.02
N LEU A 115 -12.48 -14.77 -0.21
CA LEU A 115 -12.62 -13.98 -1.43
C LEU A 115 -12.14 -14.76 -2.66
N PHE A 116 -10.98 -15.40 -2.62
CA PHE A 116 -10.47 -16.14 -3.77
C PHE A 116 -11.36 -17.32 -4.14
N ILE A 117 -11.86 -18.06 -3.15
CA ILE A 117 -12.84 -19.12 -3.40
C ILE A 117 -14.09 -18.53 -4.07
N ARG A 118 -14.63 -17.44 -3.53
CA ARG A 118 -15.83 -16.80 -4.07
C ARG A 118 -15.64 -16.30 -5.50
N LEU A 119 -14.55 -15.58 -5.78
CA LEU A 119 -14.25 -15.06 -7.12
C LEU A 119 -14.09 -16.19 -8.15
N THR A 120 -13.56 -17.33 -7.72
CA THR A 120 -13.30 -18.44 -8.63
C THR A 120 -14.56 -19.30 -8.86
N THR A 121 -15.43 -19.45 -7.87
CA THR A 121 -16.66 -20.25 -7.99
C THR A 121 -17.85 -19.47 -8.55
N GLU A 122 -17.98 -18.17 -8.23
CA GLU A 122 -19.17 -17.39 -8.59
C GLU A 122 -19.03 -16.67 -9.93
N VAL A 123 -17.83 -16.12 -10.21
CA VAL A 123 -17.54 -15.33 -11.42
C VAL A 123 -16.44 -15.93 -12.30
N SER A 124 -15.98 -17.16 -11.99
CA SER A 124 -14.99 -17.90 -12.80
C SER A 124 -13.69 -17.12 -13.06
N ALA A 125 -13.21 -16.35 -12.07
CA ALA A 125 -11.97 -15.59 -12.19
C ALA A 125 -10.79 -16.52 -12.52
N ALA A 126 -10.24 -16.38 -13.72
CA ALA A 126 -9.20 -17.29 -14.23
C ALA A 126 -7.79 -16.95 -13.72
N GLN A 127 -7.53 -15.66 -13.47
CA GLN A 127 -6.25 -15.14 -13.03
C GLN A 127 -6.48 -14.09 -11.95
N LEU A 128 -5.79 -14.25 -10.82
CA LEU A 128 -5.78 -13.28 -9.74
C LEU A 128 -4.35 -12.79 -9.55
N PHE A 129 -4.19 -11.47 -9.43
CA PHE A 129 -2.93 -10.83 -9.08
C PHE A 129 -3.12 -10.18 -7.72
N VAL A 130 -2.22 -10.47 -6.78
CA VAL A 130 -2.29 -9.96 -5.41
C VAL A 130 -0.97 -9.26 -5.09
N THR A 131 -1.06 -8.01 -4.67
CA THR A 131 0.08 -7.19 -4.25
C THR A 131 -0.35 -6.29 -3.10
N ALA A 132 0.63 -5.61 -2.50
CA ALA A 132 0.40 -4.46 -1.63
C ALA A 132 0.90 -3.18 -2.29
N ASP A 133 0.39 -2.04 -1.81
CA ASP A 133 0.86 -0.69 -2.10
C ASP A 133 2.09 -0.32 -1.28
N HIS A 134 2.18 -0.81 -0.03
CA HIS A 134 3.38 -0.78 0.80
C HIS A 134 3.42 -1.93 1.80
N GLY A 135 4.56 -2.10 2.46
CA GLY A 135 4.65 -2.84 3.71
C GLY A 135 4.64 -1.90 4.91
N PHE A 136 4.97 -2.41 6.10
CA PHE A 136 4.91 -1.63 7.34
C PHE A 136 5.97 -2.09 8.35
N LEU A 137 6.22 -1.23 9.33
CA LEU A 137 6.96 -1.57 10.54
C LEU A 137 5.99 -1.64 11.71
N TYR A 138 6.14 -2.68 12.53
CA TYR A 138 5.47 -2.79 13.82
C TYR A 138 6.47 -3.04 14.94
N SER A 139 6.31 -2.31 16.05
CA SER A 139 7.03 -2.55 17.30
C SER A 139 6.03 -2.90 18.40
N ARG A 140 6.23 -4.01 19.12
CA ARG A 140 5.38 -4.38 20.28
C ARG A 140 5.75 -3.58 21.53
N SER A 141 7.05 -3.36 21.74
CA SER A 141 7.56 -2.53 22.83
C SER A 141 7.27 -1.06 22.56
N THR A 142 7.10 -0.28 23.62
CA THR A 142 6.90 1.17 23.50
C THR A 142 8.12 1.82 22.82
N ILE A 143 7.86 2.60 21.76
CA ILE A 143 8.90 3.39 21.09
C ILE A 143 9.50 4.42 22.06
N GLN A 144 10.79 4.29 22.31
CA GLN A 144 11.53 5.18 23.21
C GLN A 144 11.76 6.56 22.57
N SER A 145 12.04 7.57 23.39
CA SER A 145 12.36 8.92 22.89
C SER A 145 13.62 8.94 22.02
N THR A 146 14.58 8.04 22.28
CA THR A 146 15.81 7.88 21.49
C THR A 146 15.57 7.37 20.07
N GLU A 147 14.45 6.68 19.84
CA GLU A 147 14.01 6.22 18.50
C GLU A 147 13.15 7.27 17.79
N LYS A 148 12.89 8.40 18.44
CA LYS A 148 12.12 9.53 17.90
C LYS A 148 13.04 10.67 17.50
N VAL A 149 13.09 10.94 16.20
CA VAL A 149 13.85 12.03 15.61
C VAL A 149 13.06 13.32 15.75
N GLN A 150 13.58 14.28 16.50
CA GLN A 150 13.02 15.63 16.52
C GLN A 150 13.26 16.33 15.19
N LEU A 151 12.28 17.11 14.76
CA LEU A 151 12.44 17.95 13.58
C LEU A 151 13.23 19.20 13.94
N ILE A 152 14.16 19.54 13.06
CA ILE A 152 14.82 20.83 13.10
C ILE A 152 13.76 21.85 12.67
N THR A 153 13.52 22.85 13.52
CA THR A 153 12.43 23.85 13.39
C THR A 153 12.42 24.58 12.03
N GLU A 154 13.54 24.60 11.32
CA GLU A 154 13.70 25.27 10.02
C GLU A 154 13.16 24.44 8.84
N LEU A 155 12.87 23.16 9.03
CA LEU A 155 12.45 22.27 7.95
C LEU A 155 10.98 22.53 7.57
N LYS A 156 10.77 23.29 6.50
CA LYS A 156 9.44 23.53 5.92
C LYS A 156 8.99 22.34 5.07
N GLY A 157 8.44 21.33 5.72
CA GLY A 157 7.74 20.24 5.06
C GLY A 157 6.37 20.68 4.52
N THR A 158 5.98 20.13 3.38
CA THR A 158 4.64 20.27 2.79
C THR A 158 3.69 19.13 3.17
N SER A 159 4.24 18.00 3.61
CA SER A 159 3.48 16.88 4.17
C SER A 159 4.32 16.15 5.22
N TYR A 160 3.69 15.71 6.30
CA TYR A 160 4.36 15.14 7.48
C TYR A 160 3.77 13.77 7.82
N ASN A 161 4.64 12.78 7.94
CA ASN A 161 4.34 11.44 8.41
C ASN A 161 5.49 10.99 9.34
N LYS A 162 5.22 10.05 10.25
CA LYS A 162 6.25 9.53 11.17
C LYS A 162 7.44 8.88 10.46
N ARG A 163 7.29 8.46 9.20
CA ARG A 163 8.35 7.84 8.39
C ARG A 163 8.84 8.70 7.24
N PHE A 164 8.19 9.81 6.93
CA PHE A 164 8.68 10.71 5.89
C PHE A 164 8.19 12.14 6.05
N ILE A 165 8.94 13.07 5.47
CA ILE A 165 8.49 14.44 5.25
C ILE A 165 8.73 14.78 3.79
N LEU A 166 7.71 15.32 3.14
CA LEU A 166 7.87 15.90 1.80
C LEU A 166 8.30 17.35 1.92
N SER A 167 9.29 17.75 1.13
CA SER A 167 9.78 19.13 1.08
C SER A 167 10.12 19.53 -0.36
N GLU A 168 10.18 20.83 -0.61
CA GLU A 168 10.62 21.35 -1.91
C GLU A 168 12.15 21.32 -2.03
N GLN A 169 12.84 21.45 -0.90
CA GLN A 169 14.29 21.46 -0.82
C GLN A 169 14.84 20.13 -0.33
N GLU A 170 16.05 19.80 -0.76
CA GLU A 170 16.83 18.72 -0.18
C GLU A 170 17.22 19.11 1.25
N ASN A 171 17.03 18.21 2.20
CA ASN A 171 17.26 18.49 3.62
C ASN A 171 17.92 17.29 4.32
N PRO A 172 19.13 16.88 3.93
CA PRO A 172 19.81 15.79 4.61
C PRO A 172 20.18 16.24 6.02
N THR A 173 19.85 15.43 7.01
CA THR A 173 20.22 15.67 8.41
C THR A 173 21.07 14.50 8.90
N GLN A 174 21.71 14.65 10.06
CA GLN A 174 22.39 13.49 10.67
C GLN A 174 21.40 12.33 10.92
N THR A 175 20.14 12.64 11.22
CA THR A 175 19.11 11.67 11.64
C THR A 175 18.18 11.22 10.50
N GLY A 176 18.25 11.83 9.31
CA GLY A 176 17.41 11.52 8.16
C GLY A 176 18.15 11.49 6.82
N LEU A 177 17.64 10.68 5.92
CA LEU A 177 18.10 10.52 4.54
C LEU A 177 17.16 11.30 3.63
N SER A 178 17.72 12.21 2.81
CA SER A 178 16.95 12.94 1.81
C SER A 178 17.11 12.27 0.45
N PHE A 179 16.02 12.10 -0.28
CA PHE A 179 16.00 11.55 -1.63
C PHE A 179 15.19 12.47 -2.55
N SER A 180 15.72 12.75 -3.75
CA SER A 180 14.94 13.39 -4.79
C SER A 180 13.90 12.41 -5.36
N LEU A 181 12.67 12.89 -5.55
CA LEU A 181 11.58 12.10 -6.13
C LEU A 181 11.52 12.19 -7.66
N ALA A 182 12.32 13.07 -8.29
CA ALA A 182 12.27 13.35 -9.72
C ALA A 182 12.53 12.13 -10.62
N ASN A 183 13.29 11.15 -10.11
CA ASN A 183 13.58 9.91 -10.85
C ASN A 183 12.49 8.84 -10.71
N GLN A 184 11.49 9.06 -9.85
CA GLN A 184 10.42 8.10 -9.56
C GLN A 184 9.07 8.60 -10.05
N ILE A 185 8.84 9.91 -9.92
CA ILE A 185 7.57 10.57 -10.22
C ILE A 185 7.82 11.99 -10.75
N SER A 186 6.83 12.55 -11.43
CA SER A 186 6.90 13.88 -12.03
C SER A 186 6.79 14.98 -10.99
N THR A 187 7.86 15.20 -10.22
CA THR A 187 7.95 16.25 -9.20
C THR A 187 9.41 16.63 -8.95
N ASN A 188 9.65 17.87 -8.53
CA ASN A 188 10.99 18.32 -8.08
C ASN A 188 11.17 18.21 -6.55
N ARG A 189 10.22 17.55 -5.88
CA ARG A 189 10.20 17.40 -4.42
C ARG A 189 11.23 16.40 -3.93
N HIS A 190 11.55 16.56 -2.66
CA HIS A 190 12.40 15.67 -1.91
C HIS A 190 11.57 14.99 -0.82
N VAL A 191 11.98 13.78 -0.47
CA VAL A 191 11.47 13.05 0.69
C VAL A 191 12.59 12.90 1.70
N LEU A 192 12.35 13.33 2.93
CA LEU A 192 13.23 13.11 4.07
C LEU A 192 12.70 11.93 4.89
N ILE A 193 13.50 10.89 5.07
CA ILE A 193 13.12 9.64 5.74
C ILE A 193 14.07 9.42 6.94
N PRO A 194 13.58 9.10 8.15
CA PRO A 194 14.46 8.88 9.30
C PRO A 194 15.31 7.62 9.08
N ARG A 195 16.54 7.62 9.61
CA ARG A 195 17.45 6.48 9.44
C ARG A 195 16.93 5.23 10.15
N GLY A 196 17.06 4.09 9.49
CA GLY A 196 16.66 2.79 10.05
C GLY A 196 15.18 2.75 10.43
N ILE A 197 14.89 2.22 11.62
CA ILE A 197 13.53 2.05 12.15
C ILE A 197 13.02 3.29 12.92
N ASN A 198 13.80 4.38 12.96
CA ASN A 198 13.46 5.57 13.73
C ASN A 198 12.21 6.28 13.19
N ARG A 199 11.56 7.11 13.98
CA ARG A 199 10.32 7.82 13.57
C ARG A 199 10.46 9.30 13.84
N PHE A 200 9.90 10.17 13.02
CA PHE A 200 9.80 11.58 13.37
C PHE A 200 8.88 11.77 14.58
N SER A 201 9.30 12.63 15.50
CA SER A 201 8.54 13.02 16.69
C SER A 201 7.43 14.00 16.29
N LEU A 202 6.34 13.47 15.75
CA LEU A 202 5.17 14.22 15.30
C LEU A 202 3.98 14.02 16.24
N ALA A 203 3.12 15.04 16.33
CA ALA A 203 1.86 14.93 17.05
C ALA A 203 0.86 14.04 16.29
N GLY A 204 -0.08 13.43 17.03
CA GLY A 204 -1.15 12.61 16.47
C GLY A 204 -0.73 11.18 16.07
N GLY A 205 -1.72 10.28 15.97
CA GLY A 205 -1.54 8.88 15.59
C GLY A 205 -0.70 8.02 16.55
N GLY A 206 -0.57 6.74 16.21
CA GLY A 206 0.24 5.77 16.95
C GLY A 206 1.70 5.73 16.48
N TYR A 207 2.59 5.12 17.28
CA TYR A 207 4.02 4.97 16.93
C TYR A 207 4.40 3.50 16.69
N GLN A 208 3.55 2.56 17.07
CA GLN A 208 3.85 1.14 16.98
C GLN A 208 3.78 0.69 15.53
N TYR A 209 2.69 1.04 14.83
CA TYR A 209 2.49 0.78 13.40
C TYR A 209 2.83 2.03 12.57
N VAL A 210 3.75 1.89 11.62
CA VAL A 210 4.15 2.98 10.71
C VAL A 210 4.57 2.44 9.35
N HIS A 211 4.40 3.25 8.32
CA HIS A 211 4.84 2.99 6.96
C HIS A 211 5.23 4.31 6.28
N GLY A 212 5.87 4.25 5.11
CA GLY A 212 6.29 5.42 4.34
C GLY A 212 7.80 5.62 4.24
N GLY A 213 8.58 4.75 4.89
CA GLY A 213 10.04 4.80 4.87
C GLY A 213 10.67 4.10 3.66
N HIS A 214 11.94 3.74 3.83
CA HIS A 214 12.80 3.17 2.77
C HIS A 214 13.26 1.75 3.09
N LEU A 215 12.87 1.20 4.23
CA LEU A 215 13.34 -0.12 4.62
C LEU A 215 12.69 -1.20 3.76
N PRO A 216 13.37 -2.33 3.52
CA PRO A 216 12.83 -3.44 2.75
C PRO A 216 11.44 -3.91 3.21
N GLN A 217 11.17 -3.88 4.53
CA GLN A 217 9.87 -4.23 5.11
C GLN A 217 8.74 -3.28 4.68
N GLU A 218 9.07 -2.05 4.30
CA GLU A 218 8.12 -1.03 3.85
C GLU A 218 8.04 -0.98 2.31
N THR A 219 9.16 -1.22 1.61
CA THR A 219 9.25 -1.01 0.15
C THR A 219 9.23 -2.28 -0.69
N MET A 220 9.55 -3.46 -0.14
CA MET A 220 9.54 -4.71 -0.91
C MET A 220 8.19 -5.40 -0.75
N VAL A 221 7.35 -5.30 -1.77
CA VAL A 221 6.00 -5.89 -1.79
C VAL A 221 5.92 -7.07 -2.78
N PRO A 222 5.23 -8.18 -2.44
CA PRO A 222 5.10 -9.32 -3.33
C PRO A 222 4.13 -9.03 -4.47
N LEU A 223 4.33 -9.69 -5.61
CA LEU A 223 3.30 -9.85 -6.64
C LEU A 223 3.00 -11.33 -6.78
N LEU A 224 1.88 -11.77 -6.25
CA LEU A 224 1.42 -13.14 -6.37
C LEU A 224 0.54 -13.28 -7.60
N LYS A 225 0.90 -14.19 -8.50
CA LYS A 225 0.05 -14.60 -9.62
C LYS A 225 -0.58 -15.93 -9.30
N ILE A 226 -1.88 -15.92 -9.05
CA ILE A 226 -2.66 -17.11 -8.76
C ILE A 226 -3.42 -17.48 -10.03
N LYS A 227 -3.19 -18.70 -10.53
CA LYS A 227 -3.92 -19.29 -11.65
C LYS A 227 -4.76 -20.43 -11.13
N MET A 228 -6.03 -20.45 -11.49
CA MET A 228 -6.88 -21.58 -11.17
C MET A 228 -6.65 -22.73 -12.14
N VAL A 229 -6.46 -23.93 -11.59
CA VAL A 229 -6.47 -25.18 -12.33
C VAL A 229 -7.85 -25.80 -12.16
N ARG A 230 -8.59 -25.93 -13.26
CA ARG A 230 -9.93 -26.54 -13.24
C ARG A 230 -9.85 -27.95 -12.62
N GLY A 231 -10.74 -28.24 -11.67
CA GLY A 231 -10.86 -29.56 -11.04
C GLY A 231 -10.03 -29.80 -9.77
N ARG A 232 -9.24 -28.81 -9.30
CA ARG A 232 -8.57 -28.86 -7.99
C ARG A 232 -9.02 -27.70 -7.11
N ASN A 233 -9.62 -28.02 -5.96
CA ASN A 233 -9.98 -27.06 -4.92
C ASN A 233 -9.03 -27.12 -3.72
N ASP A 234 -8.06 -28.03 -3.72
CA ASP A 234 -7.08 -28.16 -2.65
C ASP A 234 -6.06 -27.03 -2.72
N ILE A 235 -5.91 -26.30 -1.61
CA ILE A 235 -4.83 -25.34 -1.39
C ILE A 235 -3.76 -26.07 -0.57
N PRO A 236 -2.75 -26.71 -1.21
CA PRO A 236 -1.74 -27.44 -0.47
C PRO A 236 -0.95 -26.48 0.42
N GLN A 237 -0.61 -26.93 1.63
CA GLN A 237 0.44 -26.24 2.39
C GLN A 237 1.75 -26.40 1.63
N VAL A 238 2.43 -25.28 1.40
CA VAL A 238 3.74 -25.25 0.76
C VAL A 238 4.80 -24.90 1.80
N THR A 239 5.93 -25.58 1.74
CA THR A 239 7.08 -25.27 2.59
C THR A 239 7.78 -24.04 2.04
N VAL A 240 8.00 -23.03 2.88
CA VAL A 240 8.84 -21.88 2.54
C VAL A 240 10.27 -22.24 2.89
N ASN A 241 11.12 -22.40 1.88
CA ASN A 241 12.55 -22.58 2.07
C ASN A 241 13.24 -21.21 2.02
N LEU A 242 13.84 -20.81 3.14
CA LEU A 242 14.71 -19.64 3.18
C LEU A 242 16.04 -20.01 2.52
N LEU A 243 16.27 -19.55 1.29
CA LEU A 243 17.59 -19.62 0.66
C LEU A 243 18.49 -18.55 1.29
N SER A 244 19.10 -18.89 2.43
CA SER A 244 20.18 -18.08 2.99
C SER A 244 21.43 -18.22 2.11
N GLN A 245 22.00 -17.11 1.66
CA GLN A 245 23.32 -17.09 1.01
C GLN A 245 24.49 -17.02 1.99
N THR A 246 24.24 -17.01 3.31
CA THR A 246 25.34 -17.20 4.27
C THR A 246 25.65 -18.68 4.43
N LYS A 247 26.65 -19.14 3.67
CA LYS A 247 27.58 -20.13 4.23
C LYS A 247 28.31 -19.43 5.38
N ARG A 248 28.41 -20.15 6.50
CA ARG A 248 29.14 -19.76 7.72
C ARG A 248 30.47 -19.08 7.43
#